data_AF-Q3L9W3-F1
#
_entry.id   AF-Q3L9W3-F1
#
_cell.length_a   1.000
_cell.length_b   1.000
_cell.length_c   1.000
_cell.angle_alpha   90.00
_cell.angle_beta   90.00
_cell.angle_gamma   90.00
#
_symmetry.space_group_name_H-M   'P 1'
#
loop_
_entity.id
_entity.type
_entity.pdbx_description
1 polymer ?
#
loop_
_entity_poly.entity_id
_entity_poly.type
_entity_poly.pdbx_seq_one_letter_code
_entity_poly.pdbx_strand_id
1 'polypeptide(L)'
;MSAHIVGDMTENRSFLDRPKPWLDAPRPGPTVVVDIDGVVADMHNFEGLIAAPSYADRDWKRFHTHFGEASLNRAGGELVRALDSAGFTIAYSTTRLDQFNRTSDRWIRAKSLPPGHIESRSLWVDGTVRRAFDVKRRHWWRWENHYAETSPIVAWIDDEPDAVDALRGEGCPAWLFSELFDRLKVGDVVPALASGPEPVDVLAAWKAEALPRWEEFDERFKVKHARWQKRHAERMRSRQQDQRVDGDGAVRV
;
A
#
# COMPACT_ATOMS: atom_id res chain seq x y z
N MET A 1 39.67 34.69 -6.04
CA MET A 1 40.21 33.41 -6.55
C MET A 1 40.64 32.61 -5.32
N SER A 2 40.13 31.44 -4.95
CA SER A 2 39.32 30.44 -5.66
C SER A 2 38.41 29.73 -4.65
N ALA A 3 37.24 29.30 -5.14
CA ALA A 3 36.36 28.36 -4.45
C ALA A 3 36.87 26.92 -4.64
N HIS A 4 36.73 26.09 -3.61
CA HIS A 4 36.71 24.63 -3.76
C HIS A 4 35.44 24.08 -3.12
N ILE A 5 34.49 23.75 -4.00
CA ILE A 5 33.40 22.81 -3.78
C ILE A 5 33.90 21.47 -4.30
N VAL A 6 33.91 20.45 -3.44
CA VAL A 6 34.13 19.04 -3.79
C VAL A 6 33.16 18.27 -2.89
N GLY A 7 32.29 17.37 -3.36
CA GLY A 7 32.01 16.92 -4.71
C GLY A 7 30.62 16.30 -4.75
N ASP A 8 29.99 16.40 -5.91
CA ASP A 8 28.71 15.79 -6.25
C ASP A 8 28.93 14.28 -6.43
N MET A 9 28.27 13.46 -5.59
CA MET A 9 28.20 12.01 -5.77
C MET A 9 27.00 11.67 -6.64
N THR A 10 27.12 11.90 -7.94
CA THR A 10 26.21 11.28 -8.92
C THR A 10 26.57 9.80 -9.06
N GLU A 11 25.91 8.94 -8.29
CA GLU A 11 25.93 7.50 -8.51
C GLU A 11 25.37 7.16 -9.89
N ASN A 12 26.18 6.45 -10.67
CA ASN A 12 25.85 5.91 -11.98
C ASN A 12 24.76 4.83 -11.83
N ARG A 13 23.48 5.22 -11.84
CA ARG A 13 22.35 4.29 -11.86
C ARG A 13 22.04 3.85 -13.29
N SER A 14 22.17 2.55 -13.55
CA SER A 14 21.84 1.92 -14.82
C SER A 14 20.34 2.00 -15.11
N PHE A 15 19.93 1.79 -16.38
CA PHE A 15 18.52 1.71 -16.77
C PHE A 15 17.74 0.58 -16.04
N LEU A 16 18.44 -0.37 -15.42
CA LEU A 16 17.87 -1.44 -14.60
C LEU A 16 17.60 -1.01 -13.14
N ASP A 17 18.10 0.14 -12.71
CA ASP A 17 17.98 0.70 -11.34
C ASP A 17 16.75 1.59 -11.19
N ARG A 18 15.71 1.36 -11.99
CA ARG A 18 14.43 2.03 -11.77
C ARG A 18 13.96 1.68 -10.35
N PRO A 19 13.72 2.69 -9.49
CA PRO A 19 13.26 2.43 -8.13
C PRO A 19 12.01 1.56 -8.19
N LYS A 20 12.00 0.55 -7.35
CA LYS A 20 10.87 -0.36 -7.16
C LYS A 20 10.29 0.01 -5.81
N PRO A 21 9.38 1.00 -5.72
CA PRO A 21 8.91 1.52 -4.45
C PRO A 21 8.21 0.48 -3.56
N TRP A 22 7.85 -0.68 -4.09
CA TRP A 22 7.32 -1.82 -3.34
C TRP A 22 8.40 -2.78 -2.80
N LEU A 23 9.68 -2.53 -3.10
CA LEU A 23 10.85 -3.25 -2.56
C LEU A 23 11.79 -2.32 -1.80
N ASP A 24 11.92 -1.07 -2.29
CA ASP A 24 12.79 -0.06 -1.69
C ASP A 24 12.24 0.39 -0.35
N ALA A 25 13.11 0.62 0.65
CA ALA A 25 12.70 1.18 1.93
C ALA A 25 12.08 2.59 1.76
N PRO A 26 11.14 3.00 2.64
CA PRO A 26 10.62 4.36 2.61
C PRO A 26 11.74 5.38 2.89
N ARG A 27 11.57 6.60 2.37
CA ARG A 27 12.49 7.71 2.68
C ARG A 27 12.41 8.04 4.18
N PRO A 28 13.53 8.25 4.89
CA PRO A 28 13.49 8.64 6.29
C PRO A 28 12.66 9.90 6.54
N GLY A 29 12.07 9.99 7.74
CA GLY A 29 11.26 11.14 8.18
C GLY A 29 9.81 10.79 8.55
N PRO A 30 9.05 11.77 9.07
CA PRO A 30 7.66 11.57 9.45
C PRO A 30 6.84 11.20 8.21
N THR A 31 6.25 10.02 8.23
CA THR A 31 5.58 9.43 7.07
C THR A 31 4.07 9.50 7.18
N VAL A 32 3.43 9.94 6.09
CA VAL A 32 1.99 9.79 5.88
C VAL A 32 1.78 8.63 4.92
N VAL A 33 1.05 7.61 5.38
CA VAL A 33 0.60 6.50 4.53
C VAL A 33 -0.79 6.83 4.00
N VAL A 34 -0.97 6.73 2.69
CA VAL A 34 -2.21 7.12 2.01
C VAL A 34 -2.76 5.91 1.26
N ASP A 35 -4.01 5.55 1.51
CA ASP A 35 -4.68 4.55 0.69
C ASP A 35 -4.75 5.01 -0.77
N ILE A 36 -4.64 4.07 -1.70
CA ILE A 36 -4.72 4.42 -3.13
C ILE A 36 -6.17 4.56 -3.55
N ASP A 37 -6.95 3.50 -3.44
CA ASP A 37 -8.33 3.44 -3.88
C ASP A 37 -9.22 4.28 -2.94
N GLY A 38 -10.17 5.05 -3.48
CA GLY A 38 -11.07 5.90 -2.68
C GLY A 38 -10.45 7.23 -2.22
N VAL A 39 -9.21 7.22 -1.72
CA VAL A 39 -8.53 8.45 -1.28
C VAL A 39 -7.94 9.24 -2.45
N VAL A 40 -7.02 8.67 -3.23
CA VAL A 40 -6.41 9.36 -4.39
C VAL A 40 -6.92 8.87 -5.73
N ALA A 41 -7.30 7.60 -5.85
CA ALA A 41 -7.79 6.99 -7.07
C ALA A 41 -9.30 6.77 -7.00
N ASP A 42 -10.02 7.34 -7.96
CA ASP A 42 -11.44 7.13 -8.15
C ASP A 42 -11.68 6.03 -9.20
N MET A 43 -12.28 4.94 -8.74
CA MET A 43 -12.63 3.75 -9.52
C MET A 43 -14.12 3.67 -9.86
N HIS A 44 -14.91 4.72 -9.60
CA HIS A 44 -16.38 4.72 -9.70
C HIS A 44 -16.89 4.21 -11.06
N ASN A 45 -16.25 4.64 -12.15
CA ASN A 45 -16.59 4.22 -13.52
C ASN A 45 -16.48 2.70 -13.77
N PHE A 46 -15.80 1.97 -12.87
CA PHE A 46 -15.55 0.54 -12.97
C PHE A 46 -16.23 -0.27 -11.87
N GLU A 47 -16.96 0.36 -10.94
CA GLU A 47 -17.66 -0.31 -9.84
C GLU A 47 -18.64 -1.38 -10.34
N GLY A 48 -19.24 -1.18 -11.52
CA GLY A 48 -20.13 -2.17 -12.16
C GLY A 48 -19.48 -3.54 -12.37
N LEU A 49 -18.14 -3.61 -12.47
CA LEU A 49 -17.40 -4.88 -12.59
C LEU A 49 -17.38 -5.68 -11.29
N ILE A 50 -17.60 -5.03 -10.15
CA ILE A 50 -17.57 -5.63 -8.81
C ILE A 50 -18.89 -5.51 -8.05
N ALA A 51 -19.97 -5.11 -8.72
CA ALA A 51 -21.30 -4.91 -8.14
C ALA A 51 -22.02 -6.22 -7.77
N ALA A 52 -21.55 -7.38 -8.24
CA ALA A 52 -22.18 -8.67 -7.94
C ALA A 52 -22.14 -8.97 -6.42
N PRO A 53 -23.23 -9.48 -5.80
CA PRO A 53 -23.26 -9.76 -4.37
C PRO A 53 -22.19 -10.75 -3.93
N SER A 54 -22.05 -11.84 -4.69
CA SER A 54 -21.06 -12.90 -4.48
C SER A 54 -19.69 -12.46 -4.99
N TYR A 55 -18.65 -12.64 -4.17
CA TYR A 55 -17.27 -12.33 -4.54
C TYR A 55 -16.81 -13.12 -5.77
N ALA A 56 -17.29 -14.35 -5.95
CA ALA A 56 -16.89 -15.23 -7.06
C ALA A 56 -17.42 -14.75 -8.41
N ASP A 57 -18.49 -13.96 -8.40
CA ASP A 57 -19.17 -13.48 -9.62
C ASP A 57 -18.71 -12.06 -10.02
N ARG A 58 -17.83 -11.44 -9.21
CA ARG A 58 -17.22 -10.14 -9.50
C ARG A 58 -16.05 -10.30 -10.47
N ASP A 59 -15.97 -9.44 -11.49
CA ASP A 59 -14.86 -9.42 -12.44
C ASP A 59 -13.68 -8.59 -11.89
N TRP A 60 -13.09 -9.09 -10.81
CA TRP A 60 -11.90 -8.50 -10.19
C TRP A 60 -10.74 -8.35 -11.16
N LYS A 61 -10.61 -9.26 -12.13
CA LYS A 61 -9.54 -9.22 -13.12
C LYS A 61 -9.67 -7.98 -14.00
N ARG A 62 -10.84 -7.73 -14.58
CA ARG A 62 -11.07 -6.52 -15.39
C ARG A 62 -10.99 -5.27 -14.52
N PHE A 63 -11.58 -5.28 -13.32
CA PHE A 63 -11.52 -4.14 -12.40
C PHE A 63 -10.08 -3.71 -12.11
N HIS A 64 -9.19 -4.66 -11.79
CA HIS A 64 -7.78 -4.34 -11.56
C HIS A 64 -7.04 -3.91 -12.82
N THR A 65 -7.41 -4.43 -13.99
CA THR A 65 -6.79 -4.05 -15.28
C THR A 65 -7.08 -2.58 -15.63
N HIS A 66 -8.27 -2.09 -15.31
CA HIS A 66 -8.67 -0.69 -15.56
C HIS A 66 -8.05 0.32 -14.59
N PHE A 67 -7.18 -0.08 -13.66
CA PHE A 67 -6.56 0.88 -12.74
C PHE A 67 -5.80 2.01 -13.42
N GLY A 68 -5.13 1.70 -14.53
CA GLY A 68 -4.40 2.71 -15.31
C GLY A 68 -5.32 3.84 -15.80
N GLU A 69 -6.62 3.59 -15.87
CA GLU A 69 -7.66 4.53 -16.32
C GLU A 69 -8.39 5.21 -15.15
N ALA A 70 -8.04 4.89 -13.89
CA ALA A 70 -8.66 5.51 -12.73
C ALA A 70 -8.52 7.04 -12.78
N SER A 71 -9.59 7.72 -12.40
CA SER A 71 -9.59 9.18 -12.27
C SER A 71 -8.84 9.58 -11.01
N LEU A 72 -8.21 10.76 -11.02
CA LEU A 72 -7.64 11.31 -9.79
C LEU A 72 -8.79 11.88 -8.95
N ASN A 73 -8.94 11.40 -7.72
CA ASN A 73 -9.69 12.13 -6.70
C ASN A 73 -8.93 13.43 -6.42
N ARG A 74 -9.46 14.55 -6.90
CA ARG A 74 -8.77 15.85 -6.87
C ARG A 74 -8.45 16.30 -5.46
N ALA A 75 -9.37 16.10 -4.53
CA ALA A 75 -9.19 16.44 -3.13
C ALA A 75 -8.07 15.61 -2.49
N GLY A 76 -8.04 14.31 -2.75
CA GLY A 76 -6.95 13.44 -2.30
C GLY A 76 -5.61 13.85 -2.91
N GLY A 77 -5.59 14.19 -4.20
CA GLY A 77 -4.38 14.68 -4.86
C GLY A 77 -3.85 15.99 -4.28
N GLU A 78 -4.74 16.94 -3.99
CA GLU A 78 -4.41 18.20 -3.31
C GLU A 78 -3.86 17.97 -1.91
N LEU A 79 -4.51 17.10 -1.14
CA LEU A 79 -4.07 16.70 0.20
C LEU A 79 -2.64 16.13 0.19
N VAL A 80 -2.38 15.14 -0.67
CA VAL A 80 -1.06 14.49 -0.73
C VAL A 80 0.04 15.47 -1.14
N ARG A 81 -0.24 16.35 -2.11
CA ARG A 81 0.73 17.37 -2.53
C ARG A 81 0.99 18.41 -1.44
N ALA A 82 -0.03 18.81 -0.70
CA ALA A 82 0.12 19.72 0.43
C ALA A 82 1.00 19.10 1.54
N LEU A 83 0.80 17.81 1.83
CA LEU A 83 1.60 17.07 2.81
C LEU A 83 3.06 16.90 2.37
N ASP A 84 3.31 16.54 1.11
CA ASP A 84 4.69 16.47 0.58
C ASP A 84 5.37 17.85 0.59
N SER A 85 4.64 18.91 0.22
CA SER A 85 5.14 20.30 0.29
C SER A 85 5.43 20.76 1.72
N ALA A 86 4.73 20.21 2.71
CA ALA A 86 4.98 20.44 4.13
C ALA A 86 6.16 19.61 4.69
N GLY A 87 6.80 18.77 3.86
CA GLY A 87 8.00 18.01 4.21
C GLY A 87 7.74 16.62 4.76
N PHE A 88 6.50 16.10 4.69
CA PHE A 88 6.22 14.71 5.06
C PHE A 88 6.74 13.76 3.99
N THR A 89 7.24 12.60 4.41
CA THR A 89 7.43 11.47 3.50
C THR A 89 6.06 10.92 3.13
N ILE A 90 5.77 10.82 1.83
CA ILE A 90 4.56 10.13 1.35
C ILE A 90 4.86 8.66 1.07
N ALA A 91 4.01 7.79 1.59
CA ALA A 91 3.92 6.39 1.23
C ALA A 91 2.47 6.02 0.91
N TYR A 92 2.30 4.89 0.22
CA TYR A 92 1.00 4.42 -0.23
C TYR A 92 0.70 3.03 0.31
N SER A 93 -0.56 2.78 0.61
CA SER A 93 -1.08 1.46 0.89
C SER A 93 -2.16 1.11 -0.14
N THR A 94 -2.24 -0.15 -0.55
CA THR A 94 -3.35 -0.66 -1.35
C THR A 94 -3.59 -2.12 -1.03
N THR A 95 -4.84 -2.57 -1.17
CA THR A 95 -5.17 -4.00 -1.04
C THR A 95 -5.19 -4.72 -2.39
N ARG A 96 -4.77 -4.04 -3.47
CA ARG A 96 -4.47 -4.65 -4.77
C ARG A 96 -3.27 -5.59 -4.65
N LEU A 97 -3.30 -6.67 -5.43
CA LEU A 97 -2.22 -7.66 -5.46
C LEU A 97 -0.91 -7.06 -5.96
N ASP A 98 0.21 -7.48 -5.36
CA ASP A 98 1.59 -7.09 -5.64
C ASP A 98 1.98 -7.11 -7.14
N GLN A 99 1.39 -8.01 -7.93
CA GLN A 99 1.55 -8.05 -9.39
C GLN A 99 1.14 -6.74 -10.10
N PHE A 100 0.31 -5.90 -9.46
CA PHE A 100 -0.15 -4.62 -9.98
C PHE A 100 0.70 -3.42 -9.53
N ASN A 101 1.71 -3.61 -8.67
CA ASN A 101 2.49 -2.49 -8.10
C ASN A 101 3.14 -1.58 -9.15
N ARG A 102 3.62 -2.16 -10.25
CA ARG A 102 4.17 -1.39 -11.37
C ARG A 102 3.11 -0.50 -12.03
N THR A 103 1.89 -1.01 -12.17
CA THR A 103 0.77 -0.23 -12.71
C THR A 103 0.40 0.88 -11.73
N SER A 104 0.42 0.59 -10.43
CA SER A 104 0.15 1.58 -9.38
C SER A 104 1.17 2.73 -9.37
N ASP A 105 2.48 2.42 -9.35
CA ASP A 105 3.54 3.42 -9.42
C ASP A 105 3.44 4.27 -10.71
N ARG A 106 3.19 3.63 -11.86
CA ARG A 106 3.01 4.36 -13.12
C ARG A 106 1.83 5.34 -13.05
N TRP A 107 0.71 4.91 -12.48
CA TRP A 107 -0.47 5.74 -12.34
C TRP A 107 -0.21 6.93 -11.41
N ILE A 108 0.41 6.70 -10.24
CA ILE A 108 0.82 7.75 -9.27
C ILE A 108 1.64 8.83 -9.98
N ARG A 109 2.67 8.42 -10.73
CA ARG A 109 3.52 9.34 -11.50
C ARG A 109 2.75 10.06 -12.60
N ALA A 110 1.90 9.36 -13.34
CA ALA A 110 1.10 9.94 -14.41
C ALA A 110 0.12 11.01 -13.90
N LYS A 111 -0.37 10.87 -12.66
CA LYS A 111 -1.23 11.88 -12.00
C LYS A 111 -0.43 12.99 -11.29
N SER A 112 0.89 13.02 -11.44
CA SER A 112 1.79 13.98 -10.78
C SER A 112 1.57 14.00 -9.26
N LEU A 113 1.45 12.82 -8.67
CA LEU A 113 1.51 12.63 -7.22
C LEU A 113 2.97 12.37 -6.80
N PRO A 114 3.38 12.77 -5.60
CA PRO A 114 4.71 12.47 -5.06
C PRO A 114 5.00 10.97 -5.11
N PRO A 115 6.13 10.53 -5.70
CA PRO A 115 6.49 9.11 -5.66
C PRO A 115 6.85 8.71 -4.22
N GLY A 116 6.43 7.52 -3.81
CA GLY A 116 6.61 7.02 -2.44
C GLY A 116 6.64 5.50 -2.37
N HIS A 117 7.00 4.97 -1.20
CA HIS A 117 6.93 3.53 -0.93
C HIS A 117 5.50 3.01 -1.15
N ILE A 118 5.34 1.76 -1.59
CA ILE A 118 4.02 1.15 -1.82
C ILE A 118 3.92 -0.17 -1.06
N GLU A 119 3.08 -0.18 -0.02
CA GLU A 119 2.60 -1.41 0.61
C GLU A 119 1.41 -1.97 -0.16
N SER A 120 1.45 -3.27 -0.45
CA SER A 120 0.44 -3.94 -1.29
C SER A 120 0.08 -5.31 -0.72
N ARG A 121 -1.08 -5.83 -1.13
CA ARG A 121 -1.46 -7.20 -0.81
C ARG A 121 -0.49 -8.16 -1.48
N SER A 122 0.27 -8.92 -0.69
CA SER A 122 1.12 -9.95 -1.25
C SER A 122 0.29 -11.18 -1.59
N LEU A 123 0.38 -11.66 -2.83
CA LEU A 123 -0.27 -12.91 -3.20
C LEU A 123 0.26 -14.09 -2.36
N TRP A 124 1.54 -14.06 -2.02
CA TRP A 124 2.19 -15.12 -1.26
C TRP A 124 1.87 -15.07 0.23
N VAL A 125 1.84 -13.88 0.83
CA VAL A 125 1.62 -13.72 2.28
C VAL A 125 0.13 -13.70 2.62
N ASP A 126 -0.69 -12.99 1.85
CA ASP A 126 -2.10 -12.76 2.16
C ASP A 126 -3.05 -13.59 1.29
N GLY A 127 -2.59 -13.97 0.10
CA GLY A 127 -3.45 -14.48 -0.95
C GLY A 127 -4.60 -13.53 -1.30
N THR A 128 -5.60 -14.07 -1.99
CA THR A 128 -6.81 -13.33 -2.37
C THR A 128 -7.91 -13.39 -1.29
N VAL A 129 -7.64 -14.02 -0.14
CA VAL A 129 -8.66 -14.38 0.86
C VAL A 129 -8.57 -13.59 2.16
N ARG A 130 -7.41 -13.02 2.50
CA ARG A 130 -7.29 -12.14 3.66
C ARG A 130 -8.17 -10.91 3.47
N ARG A 131 -8.91 -10.48 4.49
CA ARG A 131 -9.78 -9.29 4.38
C ARG A 131 -8.95 -8.04 4.10
N ALA A 132 -9.56 -7.03 3.48
CA ALA A 132 -8.89 -5.80 3.07
C ALA A 132 -8.21 -5.10 4.27
N PHE A 133 -8.95 -4.79 5.32
CA PHE A 133 -8.38 -4.18 6.52
C PHE A 133 -7.34 -5.06 7.23
N ASP A 134 -7.45 -6.40 7.17
CA ASP A 134 -6.43 -7.30 7.75
C ASP A 134 -5.10 -7.22 6.99
N VAL A 135 -5.12 -6.87 5.71
CA VAL A 135 -3.92 -6.58 4.93
C VAL A 135 -3.34 -5.22 5.35
N LYS A 136 -4.18 -4.20 5.58
CA LYS A 136 -3.72 -2.88 6.05
C LYS A 136 -3.12 -2.95 7.46
N ARG A 137 -3.73 -3.73 8.37
CA ARG A 137 -3.12 -4.08 9.68
C ARG A 137 -1.74 -4.72 9.51
N ARG A 138 -1.58 -5.65 8.54
CA ARG A 138 -0.26 -6.22 8.24
C ARG A 138 0.73 -5.16 7.77
N HIS A 139 0.31 -4.22 6.93
CA HIS A 139 1.18 -3.13 6.49
C HIS A 139 1.63 -2.26 7.67
N TRP A 140 0.70 -1.90 8.58
CA TRP A 140 1.00 -1.18 9.81
C TRP A 140 2.07 -1.89 10.65
N TRP A 141 1.85 -3.15 11.02
CA TRP A 141 2.82 -3.89 11.83
C TRP A 141 4.12 -4.20 11.11
N ARG A 142 4.09 -4.44 9.80
CA ARG A 142 5.32 -4.56 9.00
C ARG A 142 6.12 -3.26 9.08
N TRP A 143 5.46 -2.12 8.94
CA TRP A 143 6.10 -0.83 9.03
C TRP A 143 6.70 -0.59 10.41
N GLU A 144 5.94 -0.85 11.47
CA GLU A 144 6.42 -0.70 12.86
C GLU A 144 7.68 -1.53 13.11
N ASN A 145 7.71 -2.77 12.61
CA ASN A 145 8.82 -3.70 12.84
C ASN A 145 10.08 -3.39 12.01
N HIS A 146 9.97 -2.66 10.91
CA HIS A 146 11.08 -2.47 9.97
C HIS A 146 11.54 -1.03 9.80
N TYR A 147 10.65 -0.05 10.02
CA TYR A 147 10.88 1.32 9.60
C TYR A 147 10.55 2.37 10.67
N ALA A 148 9.89 2.03 11.78
CA ALA A 148 9.45 3.01 12.78
C ALA A 148 10.57 3.93 13.30
N GLU A 149 11.79 3.40 13.46
CA GLU A 149 12.92 4.20 13.96
C GLU A 149 13.39 5.27 12.97
N THR A 150 13.31 5.00 11.67
CA THR A 150 13.82 5.90 10.61
C THR A 150 12.75 6.68 9.88
N SER A 151 11.52 6.14 9.84
CA SER A 151 10.42 6.60 9.00
C SER A 151 9.09 6.41 9.75
N PRO A 152 8.89 6.98 10.95
CA PRO A 152 7.69 6.72 11.75
C PRO A 152 6.43 7.16 11.00
N ILE A 153 5.37 6.35 11.04
CA ILE A 153 4.07 6.76 10.52
C ILE A 153 3.46 7.74 11.51
N VAL A 154 3.24 8.97 11.05
CA VAL A 154 2.58 10.02 11.84
C VAL A 154 1.11 10.17 11.46
N ALA A 155 0.70 9.66 10.30
CA ALA A 155 -0.69 9.58 9.89
C ALA A 155 -0.91 8.45 8.88
N TRP A 156 -2.05 7.78 8.99
CA TRP A 156 -2.57 6.87 7.98
C TRP A 156 -3.91 7.39 7.48
N ILE A 157 -4.09 7.54 6.17
CA ILE A 157 -5.30 8.12 5.59
C ILE A 157 -5.98 7.06 4.73
N ASP A 158 -7.24 6.77 5.06
CA ASP A 158 -8.05 5.72 4.44
C ASP A 158 -9.48 6.22 4.23
N ASP A 159 -10.20 5.70 3.24
CA ASP A 159 -11.60 6.05 3.01
C ASP A 159 -12.59 5.05 3.67
N GLU A 160 -12.13 3.84 4.00
CA GLU A 160 -12.97 2.77 4.53
C GLU A 160 -13.06 2.84 6.08
N PRO A 161 -14.24 3.09 6.68
CA PRO A 161 -14.43 3.15 8.14
C PRO A 161 -13.91 1.92 8.88
N ASP A 162 -14.23 0.72 8.40
CA ASP A 162 -13.77 -0.53 9.00
C ASP A 162 -12.23 -0.64 9.01
N ALA A 163 -11.55 -0.09 8.00
CA ALA A 163 -10.10 -0.08 7.93
C ALA A 163 -9.50 0.92 8.92
N VAL A 164 -10.06 2.13 9.00
CA VAL A 164 -9.63 3.17 9.95
C VAL A 164 -9.83 2.69 11.38
N ASP A 165 -10.99 2.17 11.72
CA ASP A 165 -11.28 1.66 13.07
C ASP A 165 -10.35 0.51 13.45
N ALA A 166 -10.11 -0.42 12.52
CA ALA A 166 -9.20 -1.54 12.76
C ALA A 166 -7.75 -1.08 12.97
N LEU A 167 -7.25 -0.12 12.18
CA LEU A 167 -5.91 0.43 12.32
C LEU A 167 -5.77 1.25 13.60
N ARG A 168 -6.74 2.13 13.88
CA ARG A 168 -6.75 3.01 15.06
C ARG A 168 -6.80 2.19 16.34
N GLY A 169 -7.60 1.11 16.38
CA GLY A 169 -7.62 0.14 17.47
C GLY A 169 -6.32 -0.64 17.69
N GLU A 170 -5.37 -0.56 16.76
CA GLU A 170 -4.00 -1.10 16.89
C GLU A 170 -2.95 -0.03 17.19
N GLY A 171 -3.40 1.18 17.53
CA GLY A 171 -2.54 2.32 17.86
C GLY A 171 -1.95 3.03 16.64
N CYS A 172 -2.42 2.74 15.43
CA CYS A 172 -2.06 3.51 14.24
C CYS A 172 -2.77 4.89 14.28
N PRO A 173 -2.09 6.01 13.95
CA PRO A 173 -2.72 7.33 13.83
C PRO A 173 -3.56 7.42 12.54
N ALA A 174 -4.62 6.61 12.45
CA ALA A 174 -5.47 6.49 11.27
C ALA A 174 -6.60 7.53 11.25
N TRP A 175 -6.84 8.11 10.08
CA TRP A 175 -7.84 9.12 9.78
C TRP A 175 -8.73 8.65 8.65
N LEU A 176 -10.03 8.91 8.77
CA LEU A 176 -10.91 8.86 7.61
C LEU A 176 -10.61 10.04 6.71
N PHE A 177 -10.54 9.78 5.41
CA PHE A 177 -10.30 10.82 4.42
C PHE A 177 -11.35 11.94 4.49
N SER A 178 -12.60 11.59 4.79
CA SER A 178 -13.68 12.56 5.00
C SER A 178 -13.43 13.49 6.21
N GLU A 179 -12.78 13.03 7.27
CA GLU A 179 -12.40 13.85 8.44
C GLU A 179 -11.37 14.92 8.05
N LEU A 180 -10.42 14.56 7.18
CA LEU A 180 -9.37 15.47 6.71
C LEU A 180 -9.83 16.37 5.57
N PHE A 181 -10.84 15.98 4.80
CA PHE A 181 -11.34 16.76 3.69
C PHE A 181 -11.83 18.15 4.12
N ASP A 182 -12.56 18.23 5.24
CA ASP A 182 -13.03 19.53 5.75
C ASP A 182 -11.89 20.39 6.31
N ARG A 183 -10.85 19.76 6.88
CA ARG A 183 -9.62 20.43 7.33
C ARG A 183 -8.81 20.99 6.16
N LEU A 184 -8.77 20.26 5.04
CA LEU A 184 -8.10 20.70 3.81
C LEU A 184 -8.70 22.01 3.28
N LYS A 185 -10.03 22.13 3.26
CA LYS A 185 -10.72 23.33 2.75
C LYS A 185 -10.36 24.60 3.53
N VAL A 186 -10.00 24.47 4.80
CA VAL A 186 -9.65 25.61 5.67
C VAL A 186 -8.14 25.71 5.93
N GLY A 187 -7.32 24.87 5.28
CA GLY A 187 -5.85 24.91 5.39
C GLY A 187 -5.29 24.35 6.70
N ASP A 188 -6.07 23.55 7.45
CA ASP A 188 -5.77 23.11 8.81
C ASP A 188 -5.28 21.64 8.89
N VAL A 189 -4.82 21.07 7.79
CA VAL A 189 -4.42 19.65 7.74
C VAL A 189 -3.16 19.38 8.56
N VAL A 190 -2.11 20.20 8.40
CA VAL A 190 -0.84 19.96 9.10
C VAL A 190 -1.01 20.08 10.63
N PRO A 191 -1.69 21.11 11.17
CA PRO A 191 -2.00 21.16 12.59
C PRO A 191 -2.86 19.97 13.05
N ALA A 192 -3.87 19.55 12.27
CA ALA A 192 -4.70 18.40 12.61
C ALA A 192 -3.87 17.11 12.73
N LEU A 193 -2.97 16.84 11.78
CA LEU A 193 -2.08 15.68 11.85
C LEU A 193 -1.13 15.75 13.05
N ALA A 194 -0.65 16.94 13.42
CA ALA A 194 0.19 17.13 14.59
C ALA A 194 -0.56 16.86 15.91
N SER A 195 -1.86 17.17 15.98
CA SER A 195 -2.71 16.81 17.12
C SER A 195 -3.06 15.32 17.17
N GLY A 196 -3.06 14.65 16.02
CA GLY A 196 -3.43 13.24 15.89
C GLY A 196 -4.95 13.01 15.97
N PRO A 197 -5.43 11.84 15.52
CA PRO A 197 -6.85 11.48 15.62
C PRO A 197 -7.23 11.14 17.06
N GLU A 198 -6.23 10.79 17.87
CA GLU A 198 -6.31 10.46 19.28
C GLU A 198 -5.02 10.92 19.97
N PRO A 199 -5.02 11.12 21.30
CA PRO A 199 -3.80 11.41 22.06
C PRO A 199 -2.71 10.34 21.87
N VAL A 200 -1.44 10.76 21.78
CA VAL A 200 -0.30 9.89 21.48
C VAL A 200 -0.12 8.78 22.54
N ASP A 201 -0.36 9.10 23.81
CA ASP A 201 -0.31 8.14 24.92
C ASP A 201 -1.41 7.07 24.83
N VAL A 202 -2.59 7.46 24.37
CA VAL A 202 -3.71 6.54 24.11
C VAL A 202 -3.35 5.58 22.96
N LEU A 203 -2.85 6.12 21.84
CA LEU A 203 -2.42 5.29 20.70
C LEU A 203 -1.27 4.33 21.09
N ALA A 204 -0.31 4.80 21.89
CA ALA A 204 0.78 3.97 22.39
C ALA A 204 0.28 2.83 23.29
N ALA A 205 -0.70 3.10 24.17
CA ALA A 205 -1.31 2.08 25.01
C ALA A 205 -2.07 1.03 24.17
N TRP A 206 -2.88 1.46 23.20
CA TRP A 206 -3.59 0.55 22.29
C TRP A 206 -2.63 -0.28 21.45
N LYS A 207 -1.53 0.30 20.97
CA LYS A 207 -0.48 -0.44 20.26
C LYS A 207 0.09 -1.57 21.12
N ALA A 208 0.46 -1.27 22.36
CA ALA A 208 1.01 -2.25 23.29
C ALA A 208 0.01 -3.38 23.60
N GLU A 209 -1.28 -3.06 23.73
CA GLU A 209 -2.35 -4.05 23.95
C GLU A 209 -2.68 -4.88 22.70
N ALA A 210 -2.58 -4.27 21.52
CA ALA A 210 -2.93 -4.88 20.25
C ALA A 210 -1.86 -5.85 19.73
N LEU A 211 -0.57 -5.56 19.99
CA LEU A 211 0.55 -6.37 19.48
C LEU A 211 0.39 -7.89 19.72
N PRO A 212 0.19 -8.39 20.94
CA PRO A 212 0.07 -9.84 21.16
C PRO A 212 -1.18 -10.43 20.46
N ARG A 213 -2.28 -9.67 20.37
CA ARG A 213 -3.50 -10.08 19.67
C ARG A 213 -3.28 -10.17 18.17
N TRP A 214 -2.53 -9.22 17.61
CA TRP A 214 -2.14 -9.23 16.21
C TRP A 214 -1.24 -10.41 15.88
N GLU A 215 -0.21 -10.67 16.69
CA GLU A 215 0.72 -11.78 16.48
C GLU A 215 0.00 -13.13 16.47
N GLU A 216 -0.90 -13.37 17.43
CA GLU A 216 -1.72 -14.58 17.47
C GLU A 216 -2.66 -14.68 16.25
N PHE A 217 -3.25 -13.58 15.82
CA PHE A 217 -4.11 -13.54 14.64
C PHE A 217 -3.34 -13.84 13.35
N ASP A 218 -2.20 -13.18 13.14
CA ASP A 218 -1.36 -13.34 11.95
C ASP A 218 -0.76 -14.74 11.88
N GLU A 219 -0.34 -15.32 13.01
CA GLU A 219 0.18 -16.70 13.06
C GLU A 219 -0.89 -17.73 12.71
N ARG A 220 -2.10 -17.60 13.25
CA ARG A 220 -3.23 -18.46 12.85
C ARG A 220 -3.53 -18.36 11.36
N PHE A 221 -3.45 -17.14 10.80
CA PHE A 221 -3.60 -16.94 9.37
C PHE A 221 -2.49 -17.64 8.58
N LYS A 222 -1.22 -17.46 8.95
CA LYS A 222 -0.05 -18.09 8.31
C LYS A 222 -0.17 -19.61 8.27
N VAL A 223 -0.52 -20.24 9.40
CA VAL A 223 -0.71 -21.71 9.48
C VAL A 223 -1.82 -22.17 8.52
N LYS A 224 -2.95 -21.47 8.47
CA LYS A 224 -4.05 -21.78 7.54
C LYS A 224 -3.63 -21.57 6.09
N HIS A 225 -2.88 -20.51 5.82
CA HIS A 225 -2.46 -20.11 4.48
C HIS A 225 -1.35 -20.99 3.91
N ALA A 226 -0.49 -21.58 4.74
CA ALA A 226 0.58 -22.49 4.34
C ALA A 226 0.07 -23.68 3.50
N ARG A 227 -1.15 -24.18 3.81
CA ARG A 227 -1.79 -25.24 3.01
C ARG A 227 -2.11 -24.77 1.59
N TRP A 228 -2.55 -23.52 1.43
CA TRP A 228 -2.78 -22.93 0.13
C TRP A 228 -1.46 -22.71 -0.63
N GLN A 229 -0.41 -22.19 0.04
CA GLN A 229 0.91 -21.98 -0.55
C GLN A 229 1.49 -23.28 -1.11
N LYS A 230 1.41 -24.39 -0.34
CA LYS A 230 1.86 -25.71 -0.78
C LYS A 230 1.15 -26.17 -2.05
N ARG A 231 -0.20 -26.10 -2.06
CA ARG A 231 -1.00 -26.47 -3.24
C ARG A 231 -0.76 -25.54 -4.44
N HIS A 232 -0.50 -24.26 -4.20
CA HIS A 232 -0.16 -23.32 -5.27
C HIS A 232 1.19 -23.67 -5.89
N ALA A 233 2.22 -23.91 -5.07
CA ALA A 233 3.55 -24.31 -5.53
C ALA A 233 3.55 -25.65 -6.28
N GLU A 234 2.77 -26.64 -5.84
CA GLU A 234 2.57 -27.90 -6.57
C GLU A 234 1.95 -27.67 -7.94
N ARG A 235 0.85 -26.90 -8.03
CA ARG A 235 0.21 -26.57 -9.32
C ARG A 235 1.13 -25.83 -10.28
N MET A 236 1.93 -24.89 -9.79
CA MET A 236 2.87 -24.15 -10.63
C MET A 236 3.99 -25.06 -11.15
N ARG A 237 4.48 -26.00 -10.33
CA ARG A 237 5.46 -27.01 -10.77
C ARG A 237 4.90 -27.94 -11.84
N SER A 238 3.68 -28.44 -11.67
CA SER A 238 3.02 -29.28 -12.69
C SER A 238 2.87 -28.54 -14.02
N ARG A 239 2.39 -27.29 -13.99
CA ARG A 239 2.27 -26.47 -15.22
C ARG A 239 3.60 -26.25 -15.94
N GLN A 240 4.69 -26.06 -15.19
CA GLN A 240 6.03 -25.92 -15.79
C GLN A 240 6.53 -27.24 -16.38
N GLN A 241 6.18 -28.38 -15.79
CA GLN A 241 6.50 -29.70 -16.36
C GLN A 241 5.72 -29.94 -17.66
N ASP A 242 4.42 -29.65 -17.67
CA ASP A 242 3.59 -29.79 -18.87
C ASP A 242 4.11 -28.92 -20.03
N GLN A 243 4.47 -27.66 -19.76
CA GLN A 243 5.05 -26.76 -20.77
C GLN A 243 6.43 -27.22 -21.29
N ARG A 244 7.21 -27.94 -20.49
CA ARG A 244 8.51 -28.51 -20.93
C ARG A 244 8.31 -29.73 -21.82
N VAL A 245 7.33 -30.58 -21.50
CA VAL A 245 6.99 -31.75 -22.32
C VAL A 245 6.47 -31.33 -23.70
N ASP A 246 5.65 -30.28 -23.77
CA ASP A 246 5.15 -29.75 -25.04
C ASP A 246 6.25 -29.05 -25.88
N GLY A 247 7.29 -28.52 -25.23
CA GLY A 247 8.42 -27.82 -25.87
C GLY A 247 9.47 -28.76 -26.47
N ASP A 248 9.70 -29.93 -25.87
CA ASP A 248 10.65 -30.95 -26.36
C ASP A 248 10.02 -31.91 -27.40
N GLY A 249 8.72 -31.79 -27.67
CA GLY A 249 7.97 -32.64 -28.60
C GLY A 249 7.82 -32.13 -30.04
N ALA A 250 8.31 -30.92 -30.35
CA ALA A 250 8.17 -30.35 -31.70
C ALA A 250 9.33 -30.73 -32.63
N VAL A 251 9.37 -31.98 -33.10
CA VAL A 251 10.02 -32.29 -34.38
C VAL A 251 9.10 -31.78 -35.48
N ARG A 252 9.39 -30.59 -36.03
CA ARG A 252 8.83 -30.18 -37.32
C ARG A 252 9.48 -31.04 -38.40
N VAL A 253 8.69 -31.94 -38.99
CA VAL A 253 8.93 -32.44 -40.36
C VAL A 253 8.18 -31.53 -41.31
#